data_AF-A0A816H5H2-F1
#
_entry.id   AF-A0A816H5H2-F1
#
_cell.length_a   1.000
_cell.length_b   1.000
_cell.length_c   1.000
_cell.angle_alpha   90.00
_cell.angle_beta   90.00
_cell.angle_gamma   90.00
#
_symmetry.space_group_name_H-M   'P 1'
#
loop_
_entity.id
_entity.type
_entity.pdbx_description
1 polymer ?
#
loop_
_entity_poly.entity_id
_entity_poly.type
_entity_poly.pdbx_seq_one_letter_code
_entity_poly.pdbx_strand_id
1 'polypeptide(L)'
;AGIVVTASHNPKEDNGYKVYWNNGAQIISPVDVKIAEEIEKNLEPWKDKAWQLDILDKNKSKLVSDPIDEVCDMYMSELSKLIHFPEINATVPLKFAYTPVHGVGQPYAERAFATFKFPPFISVQKQSAPDPEFPTVKFPNPEEGKETLACAIQTANEQNVDFILATDPDADRFALAERDPRENSETGWRIFTGNQLGALLGWYQWFTWRNRNPTVDVKDVYMIYSTVSSHILKSIAEVEGFNTIETLTGFKWIGNKAHELLNDKKHVLFAFEESIGFMCDAHNVLDKDGISAMCVGAEMCAYLKSIGRTLHQQLREVSILYGYHINSNSYVTCNQTDVMLKIFDRLRHFDKNDSENSPVGRTKEKDSEQKTLVQYSNKLKSHIGDDENEAVDKKKKEESYVYPKNCGHYTIVGIRDLTVGIEVDFRDGGKDKKPVLPCSSANQMITFYFDNGCEM
;
A
#
# COMPACT_ATOMS: atom_id res chain seq x y z
N ALA A 1 -5.84 -11.94 18.70
CA ALA A 1 -4.61 -12.05 17.92
C ALA A 1 -4.82 -13.10 16.85
N GLY A 2 -4.22 -12.92 15.69
CA GLY A 2 -4.34 -13.81 14.54
C GLY A 2 -3.02 -13.93 13.80
N ILE A 3 -2.80 -15.07 13.16
CA ILE A 3 -1.66 -15.31 12.27
C ILE A 3 -2.23 -15.66 10.91
N VAL A 4 -1.75 -14.98 9.87
CA VAL A 4 -2.09 -15.28 8.48
C VAL A 4 -0.82 -15.79 7.81
N VAL A 5 -0.83 -17.02 7.32
CA VAL A 5 0.31 -17.61 6.61
C VAL A 5 0.20 -17.20 5.15
N THR A 6 1.06 -16.27 4.74
CA THR A 6 1.04 -15.65 3.42
C THR A 6 2.36 -14.93 3.17
N ALA A 7 2.87 -15.03 1.94
CA ALA A 7 3.93 -14.15 1.42
C ALA A 7 3.35 -13.02 0.54
N SER A 8 2.02 -12.86 0.49
CA SER A 8 1.30 -11.91 -0.36
C SER A 8 1.72 -12.07 -1.83
N HIS A 9 2.31 -11.03 -2.40
CA HIS A 9 2.76 -10.93 -3.79
C HIS A 9 4.24 -11.31 -4.01
N ASN A 10 4.96 -11.73 -2.97
CA ASN A 10 6.37 -12.12 -3.04
C ASN A 10 6.59 -13.37 -3.93
N PRO A 11 7.85 -13.67 -4.31
CA PRO A 11 8.17 -14.90 -5.03
C PRO A 11 7.69 -16.16 -4.27
N LYS A 12 7.33 -17.20 -5.01
CA LYS A 12 6.79 -18.45 -4.44
C LYS A 12 7.73 -19.18 -3.49
N GLU A 13 9.03 -18.91 -3.56
CA GLU A 13 10.04 -19.50 -2.69
C GLU A 13 10.01 -18.91 -1.27
N ASP A 14 9.41 -17.73 -1.10
CA ASP A 14 9.30 -17.07 0.19
C ASP A 14 8.19 -17.69 1.05
N ASN A 15 8.50 -17.95 2.31
CA ASN A 15 7.50 -18.28 3.33
C ASN A 15 7.32 -17.06 4.24
N GLY A 16 6.09 -16.56 4.32
CA GLY A 16 5.74 -15.40 5.12
C GLY A 16 4.61 -15.67 6.09
N TYR A 17 4.54 -14.87 7.15
CA TYR A 17 3.36 -14.78 7.99
C TYR A 17 3.14 -13.34 8.45
N LYS A 18 1.88 -12.95 8.59
CA LYS A 18 1.45 -11.67 9.16
C LYS A 18 0.87 -11.93 10.55
N VAL A 19 1.21 -11.08 11.52
CA VAL A 19 0.71 -11.18 12.91
C VAL A 19 -0.18 -9.99 13.23
N TYR A 20 -1.38 -10.29 13.70
CA TYR A 20 -2.39 -9.32 14.12
C TYR A 20 -2.63 -9.44 15.62
N TRP A 21 -2.88 -8.33 16.29
CA TRP A 21 -3.10 -8.33 17.74
C TRP A 21 -4.58 -8.44 18.11
N ASN A 22 -4.94 -8.09 19.35
CA ASN A 22 -6.32 -8.13 19.84
C ASN A 22 -7.21 -7.03 19.24
N ASN A 23 -6.63 -5.96 18.70
CA ASN A 23 -7.32 -4.87 18.03
C ASN A 23 -7.65 -5.17 16.55
N GLY A 24 -7.21 -6.30 16.00
CA GLY A 24 -7.43 -6.67 14.60
C GLY A 24 -6.48 -5.99 13.61
N ALA A 25 -5.55 -5.14 14.07
CA ALA A 25 -4.50 -4.55 13.25
C ALA A 25 -3.19 -5.33 13.36
N GLN A 26 -2.30 -5.15 12.39
CA GLN A 26 -0.94 -5.72 12.43
C GLN A 26 -0.15 -5.15 13.62
N ILE A 27 0.74 -5.97 14.19
CA ILE A 27 1.54 -5.61 15.37
C ILE A 27 2.50 -4.44 15.08
N ILE A 28 2.70 -3.62 16.12
CA ILE A 28 3.71 -2.56 16.20
C ILE A 28 4.39 -2.62 17.58
N SER A 29 5.44 -1.82 17.79
CA SER A 29 6.11 -1.69 19.08
C SER A 29 5.13 -1.31 20.21
N PRO A 30 5.26 -1.90 21.41
CA PRO A 30 6.34 -2.81 21.85
C PRO A 30 6.05 -4.31 21.64
N VAL A 31 4.96 -4.68 20.93
CA VAL A 31 4.56 -6.08 20.78
C VAL A 31 5.52 -6.84 19.87
N ASP A 32 5.92 -6.24 18.75
CA ASP A 32 6.88 -6.80 17.80
C ASP A 32 8.26 -7.06 18.44
N VAL A 33 8.78 -6.12 19.23
CA VAL A 33 10.05 -6.27 19.96
C VAL A 33 9.99 -7.45 20.92
N LYS A 34 8.92 -7.57 21.72
CA LYS A 34 8.75 -8.69 22.65
C LYS A 34 8.64 -10.04 21.95
N ILE A 35 7.97 -10.09 20.79
CA ILE A 35 7.91 -11.29 19.97
C ILE A 35 9.30 -11.63 19.43
N ALA A 36 10.05 -10.65 18.92
CA ALA A 36 11.41 -10.85 18.43
C ALA A 36 12.36 -11.35 19.53
N GLU A 37 12.31 -10.76 20.72
CA GLU A 37 13.07 -11.24 21.88
C GLU A 37 12.73 -12.69 22.24
N GLU A 38 11.45 -13.06 22.16
CA GLU A 38 11.02 -14.41 22.47
C GLU A 38 11.47 -15.40 21.39
N ILE A 39 11.51 -14.99 20.12
CA ILE A 39 12.09 -15.79 19.03
C ILE A 39 13.59 -16.05 19.30
N GLU A 40 14.36 -15.01 19.64
CA GLU A 40 15.79 -15.14 19.94
C GLU A 40 16.07 -16.04 21.16
N LYS A 41 15.14 -16.08 22.13
CA LYS A 41 15.23 -16.99 23.29
C LYS A 41 14.86 -18.44 22.93
N ASN A 42 14.10 -18.67 21.86
CA ASN A 42 13.50 -19.97 21.51
C ASN A 42 13.85 -20.41 20.07
N LEU A 43 15.14 -20.53 19.77
CA LEU A 43 15.63 -20.89 18.43
C LEU A 43 15.46 -22.37 18.05
N GLU A 44 15.04 -23.23 18.98
CA GLU A 44 14.74 -24.65 18.70
C GLU A 44 13.22 -24.89 18.76
N PRO A 45 12.63 -25.55 17.75
CA PRO A 45 11.25 -26.04 17.84
C PRO A 45 11.07 -26.96 19.06
N TRP A 46 9.89 -26.91 19.68
CA TRP A 46 9.59 -27.76 20.83
C TRP A 46 9.64 -29.24 20.44
N LYS A 47 10.70 -29.94 20.88
CA LYS A 47 11.06 -31.31 20.49
C LYS A 47 9.89 -32.29 20.55
N ASP A 48 9.08 -32.19 21.61
CA ASP A 48 7.97 -33.11 21.83
C ASP A 48 6.63 -32.62 21.28
N LYS A 49 6.49 -31.35 20.85
CA LYS A 49 5.17 -30.74 20.57
C LYS A 49 5.01 -30.15 19.16
N ALA A 50 6.09 -29.66 18.55
CA ALA A 50 6.00 -28.88 17.31
C ALA A 50 5.39 -29.65 16.13
N TRP A 51 5.54 -30.97 16.13
CA TRP A 51 5.11 -31.86 15.03
C TRP A 51 3.89 -32.73 15.39
N GLN A 52 3.24 -32.46 16.53
CA GLN A 52 2.03 -33.20 16.94
C GLN A 52 0.81 -32.67 16.19
N LEU A 53 0.49 -33.27 15.04
CA LEU A 53 -0.66 -32.84 14.24
C LEU A 53 -2.02 -33.24 14.83
N ASP A 54 -2.04 -34.17 15.77
CA ASP A 54 -3.29 -34.63 16.38
C ASP A 54 -3.91 -33.61 17.33
N ILE A 55 -3.15 -32.57 17.72
CA ILE A 55 -3.69 -31.38 18.43
C ILE A 55 -4.65 -30.58 17.55
N LEU A 56 -4.60 -30.77 16.22
CA LEU A 56 -5.50 -30.17 15.24
C LEU A 56 -6.78 -31.01 15.02
N ASP A 57 -6.94 -32.12 15.73
CA ASP A 57 -8.17 -32.90 15.68
C ASP A 57 -9.27 -32.21 16.48
N LYS A 58 -10.26 -31.66 15.76
CA LYS A 58 -11.46 -31.04 16.33
C LYS A 58 -12.26 -31.95 17.27
N ASN A 59 -12.11 -33.27 17.17
CA ASN A 59 -12.76 -34.22 18.08
C ASN A 59 -12.02 -34.36 19.42
N LYS A 60 -10.73 -33.98 19.47
CA LYS A 60 -9.87 -34.06 20.65
C LYS A 60 -9.79 -32.76 21.43
N SER A 61 -9.96 -31.61 20.77
CA SER A 61 -9.84 -30.30 21.39
C SER A 61 -11.01 -29.38 21.03
N LYS A 62 -11.66 -28.81 22.04
CA LYS A 62 -12.69 -27.77 21.87
C LYS A 62 -12.13 -26.43 21.39
N LEU A 63 -10.81 -26.28 21.38
CA LEU A 63 -10.12 -25.07 20.89
C LEU A 63 -9.92 -25.09 19.37
N VAL A 64 -10.20 -26.22 18.71
CA VAL A 64 -10.07 -26.34 17.25
C VAL A 64 -11.45 -26.35 16.63
N SER A 65 -11.74 -25.27 15.90
CA SER A 65 -12.90 -25.15 15.02
C SER A 65 -12.43 -24.58 13.70
N ASP A 66 -13.12 -24.91 12.62
CA ASP A 66 -12.98 -24.25 11.32
C ASP A 66 -14.17 -23.30 11.17
N PRO A 67 -14.00 -22.00 11.46
CA PRO A 67 -15.09 -21.03 11.41
C PRO A 67 -15.20 -20.37 10.04
N ILE A 68 -14.59 -20.92 8.97
CA ILE A 68 -14.45 -20.23 7.68
C ILE A 68 -15.80 -19.75 7.14
N ASP A 69 -16.82 -20.60 7.12
CA ASP A 69 -18.15 -20.23 6.61
C ASP A 69 -18.80 -19.14 7.46
N GLU A 70 -18.73 -19.26 8.79
CA GLU A 70 -19.28 -18.28 9.75
C GLU A 70 -18.59 -16.91 9.60
N VAL A 71 -17.25 -16.89 9.56
CA VAL A 71 -16.46 -15.67 9.39
C VAL A 71 -16.74 -15.03 8.03
N CYS A 72 -16.88 -15.85 6.98
CA CYS A 72 -17.25 -15.33 5.66
C CYS A 72 -18.65 -14.74 5.65
N ASP A 73 -19.64 -15.37 6.30
CA ASP A 73 -20.99 -14.83 6.41
C ASP A 73 -21.00 -13.50 7.17
N MET A 74 -20.24 -13.39 8.27
CA MET A 74 -20.06 -12.15 9.01
C MET A 74 -19.42 -11.06 8.14
N TYR A 75 -18.35 -11.39 7.42
CA TYR A 75 -17.67 -10.48 6.53
C TYR A 75 -18.58 -9.97 5.40
N MET A 76 -19.36 -10.85 4.76
CA MET A 76 -20.34 -10.43 3.74
C MET A 76 -21.46 -9.56 4.32
N SER A 77 -21.89 -9.85 5.55
CA SER A 77 -22.88 -9.01 6.26
C SER A 77 -22.36 -7.59 6.48
N GLU A 78 -21.10 -7.46 6.87
CA GLU A 78 -20.43 -6.18 7.03
C GLU A 78 -20.26 -5.44 5.70
N LEU A 79 -19.77 -6.12 4.66
CA LEU A 79 -19.66 -5.56 3.30
C LEU A 79 -20.98 -5.00 2.78
N SER A 80 -22.12 -5.63 3.13
CA SER A 80 -23.43 -5.16 2.67
C SER A 80 -23.77 -3.73 3.11
N LYS A 81 -23.13 -3.23 4.18
CA LYS A 81 -23.32 -1.86 4.70
C LYS A 81 -22.66 -0.80 3.80
N LEU A 82 -21.69 -1.20 2.97
CA LEU A 82 -20.98 -0.33 2.04
C LEU A 82 -21.75 -0.06 0.74
N ILE A 83 -22.81 -0.83 0.45
CA ILE A 83 -23.54 -0.74 -0.83
C ILE A 83 -24.36 0.55 -0.86
N HIS A 84 -24.12 1.45 -1.83
CA HIS A 84 -24.88 2.69 -1.98
C HIS A 84 -25.96 2.64 -3.05
N PHE A 85 -25.76 1.88 -4.13
CA PHE A 85 -26.64 1.90 -5.31
C PHE A 85 -27.02 0.49 -5.79
N PRO A 86 -27.69 -0.33 -4.95
CA PRO A 86 -27.96 -1.73 -5.27
C PRO A 86 -28.78 -1.91 -6.55
N GLU A 87 -29.73 -1.02 -6.81
CA GLU A 87 -30.57 -1.09 -8.02
C GLU A 87 -29.78 -0.77 -9.29
N ILE A 88 -28.80 0.14 -9.20
CA ILE A 88 -27.89 0.42 -10.33
C ILE A 88 -26.99 -0.78 -10.55
N ASN A 89 -26.42 -1.36 -9.49
CA ASN A 89 -25.54 -2.54 -9.57
C ASN A 89 -26.24 -3.72 -10.27
N ALA A 90 -27.53 -3.94 -9.97
CA ALA A 90 -28.31 -5.03 -10.53
C ALA A 90 -28.69 -4.85 -12.01
N THR A 91 -28.76 -3.61 -12.50
CA THR A 91 -29.39 -3.31 -13.80
C THR A 91 -28.46 -2.63 -14.82
N VAL A 92 -27.36 -2.04 -14.37
CA VAL A 92 -26.42 -1.35 -15.26
C VAL A 92 -25.82 -2.35 -16.27
N PRO A 93 -25.79 -2.03 -17.57
CA PRO A 93 -25.22 -2.94 -18.57
C PRO A 93 -23.69 -2.81 -18.58
N LEU A 94 -23.04 -3.31 -17.53
CA LEU A 94 -21.59 -3.42 -17.41
C LEU A 94 -21.18 -4.87 -17.27
N LYS A 95 -20.07 -5.22 -17.90
CA LYS A 95 -19.39 -6.51 -17.75
C LYS A 95 -18.05 -6.32 -17.07
N PHE A 96 -17.76 -7.20 -16.12
CA PHE A 96 -16.50 -7.28 -15.40
C PHE A 96 -15.79 -8.60 -15.72
N ALA A 97 -14.46 -8.58 -15.80
CA ALA A 97 -13.63 -9.77 -15.74
C ALA A 97 -12.82 -9.74 -14.45
N TYR A 98 -12.67 -10.89 -13.78
CA TYR A 98 -11.98 -10.97 -12.50
C TYR A 98 -10.88 -12.03 -12.51
N THR A 99 -9.72 -11.69 -11.93
CA THR A 99 -8.62 -12.62 -11.68
C THR A 99 -8.07 -12.44 -10.26
N PRO A 100 -7.97 -13.51 -9.45
CA PRO A 100 -7.22 -13.47 -8.19
C PRO A 100 -5.73 -13.80 -8.38
N VAL A 101 -5.24 -13.88 -9.64
CA VAL A 101 -3.84 -14.18 -9.98
C VAL A 101 -3.33 -15.47 -9.30
N HIS A 102 -4.09 -16.56 -9.44
CA HIS A 102 -3.86 -17.85 -8.76
C HIS A 102 -3.94 -17.78 -7.23
N GLY A 103 -4.64 -16.78 -6.71
CA GLY A 103 -4.88 -16.55 -5.30
C GLY A 103 -6.15 -17.18 -4.74
N VAL A 104 -6.38 -16.92 -3.45
CA VAL A 104 -7.56 -17.39 -2.70
C VAL A 104 -8.82 -16.55 -2.96
N GLY A 105 -8.71 -15.43 -3.68
CA GLY A 105 -9.76 -14.41 -3.78
C GLY A 105 -11.04 -14.83 -4.51
N GLN A 106 -11.04 -15.88 -5.34
CA GLN A 106 -12.18 -16.25 -6.20
C GLN A 106 -13.52 -16.45 -5.45
N PRO A 107 -13.65 -17.38 -4.48
CA PRO A 107 -14.91 -17.62 -3.79
C PRO A 107 -15.42 -16.39 -3.03
N TYR A 108 -14.50 -15.58 -2.47
CA TYR A 108 -14.85 -14.37 -1.73
C TYR A 108 -15.34 -13.26 -2.66
N ALA A 109 -14.68 -13.09 -3.81
CA ALA A 109 -15.09 -12.14 -4.83
C ALA A 109 -16.48 -12.44 -5.37
N GLU A 110 -16.79 -13.71 -5.67
CA GLU A 110 -18.13 -14.13 -6.14
C GLU A 110 -19.23 -13.81 -5.13
N ARG A 111 -19.00 -14.15 -3.85
CA ARG A 111 -19.93 -13.85 -2.75
C ARG A 111 -20.08 -12.35 -2.52
N ALA A 112 -18.99 -11.57 -2.60
CA ALA A 112 -19.03 -10.12 -2.42
C ALA A 112 -19.76 -9.43 -3.57
N PHE A 113 -19.54 -9.85 -4.82
CA PHE A 113 -20.28 -9.35 -5.99
C PHE A 113 -21.78 -9.61 -5.88
N ALA A 114 -22.17 -10.82 -5.47
CA ALA A 114 -23.56 -11.17 -5.22
C ALA A 114 -24.16 -10.34 -4.06
N THR A 115 -23.38 -10.07 -3.02
CA THR A 115 -23.77 -9.20 -1.89
C THR A 115 -24.09 -7.79 -2.39
N PHE A 116 -23.24 -7.22 -3.25
CA PHE A 116 -23.42 -5.92 -3.91
C PHE A 116 -24.51 -5.89 -5.01
N LYS A 117 -25.21 -7.01 -5.22
CA LYS A 117 -26.29 -7.19 -6.21
C LYS A 117 -25.85 -7.11 -7.68
N PHE A 118 -24.57 -7.28 -7.97
CA PHE A 118 -24.09 -7.35 -9.35
C PHE A 118 -24.45 -8.68 -10.01
N PRO A 119 -24.68 -8.69 -11.33
CA PRO A 119 -24.57 -9.89 -12.14
C PRO A 119 -23.17 -10.52 -11.98
N PRO A 120 -23.04 -11.85 -12.15
CA PRO A 120 -21.73 -12.50 -12.08
C PRO A 120 -20.73 -11.89 -13.07
N PHE A 121 -19.51 -11.68 -12.60
CA PHE A 121 -18.38 -11.33 -13.46
C PHE A 121 -17.91 -12.56 -14.26
N ILE A 122 -17.03 -12.31 -15.22
CA ILE A 122 -16.38 -13.34 -16.03
C ILE A 122 -15.05 -13.72 -15.36
N SER A 123 -15.00 -14.91 -14.78
CA SER A 123 -13.78 -15.42 -14.15
C SER A 123 -12.71 -15.74 -15.20
N VAL A 124 -11.50 -15.24 -14.98
CA VAL A 124 -10.32 -15.57 -15.79
C VAL A 124 -9.88 -16.99 -15.42
N GLN A 125 -10.44 -17.97 -16.12
CA GLN A 125 -10.32 -19.39 -15.78
C GLN A 125 -8.87 -19.84 -15.52
N LYS A 126 -7.91 -19.36 -16.34
CA LYS A 126 -6.48 -19.67 -16.23
C LYS A 126 -5.83 -19.26 -14.89
N GLN A 127 -6.44 -18.36 -14.13
CA GLN A 127 -5.91 -17.79 -12.89
C GLN A 127 -6.90 -17.88 -11.71
N SER A 128 -8.03 -18.56 -11.89
CA SER A 128 -9.15 -18.54 -10.92
C SER A 128 -8.96 -19.46 -9.72
N ALA A 129 -8.25 -20.59 -9.89
CA ALA A 129 -7.97 -21.53 -8.81
C ALA A 129 -6.63 -21.18 -8.14
N PRO A 130 -6.50 -21.37 -6.81
CA PRO A 130 -5.21 -21.23 -6.14
C PRO A 130 -4.15 -22.16 -6.73
N ASP A 131 -3.00 -21.61 -7.13
CA ASP A 131 -1.85 -22.36 -7.65
C ASP A 131 -0.54 -21.75 -7.11
N PRO A 132 0.19 -22.45 -6.22
CA PRO A 132 1.42 -21.93 -5.62
C PRO A 132 2.56 -21.75 -6.62
N GLU A 133 2.47 -22.32 -7.82
CA GLU A 133 3.50 -22.18 -8.84
C GLU A 133 3.33 -20.91 -9.69
N PHE A 134 2.20 -20.20 -9.56
CA PHE A 134 1.83 -19.00 -10.33
C PHE A 134 2.16 -19.11 -11.84
N PRO A 135 1.73 -20.18 -12.54
CA PRO A 135 2.32 -20.62 -13.82
C PRO A 135 2.16 -19.64 -14.99
N THR A 136 1.33 -18.61 -14.86
CA THR A 136 1.05 -17.63 -15.92
C THR A 136 1.72 -16.28 -15.70
N VAL A 137 2.39 -16.06 -14.57
CA VAL A 137 3.00 -14.77 -14.21
C VAL A 137 4.37 -14.99 -13.58
N LYS A 138 5.29 -14.04 -13.81
CA LYS A 138 6.60 -14.07 -13.13
C LYS A 138 6.48 -13.61 -11.67
N PHE A 139 5.60 -12.65 -11.44
CA PHE A 139 5.37 -12.02 -10.15
C PHE A 139 3.87 -11.84 -9.96
N PRO A 140 3.25 -12.43 -8.94
CA PRO A 140 1.79 -12.40 -8.78
C PRO A 140 1.31 -11.08 -8.16
N ASN A 141 1.86 -9.94 -8.61
CA ASN A 141 1.46 -8.62 -8.15
C ASN A 141 0.69 -7.89 -9.28
N PRO A 142 -0.61 -7.59 -9.11
CA PRO A 142 -1.36 -6.87 -10.13
C PRO A 142 -0.88 -5.42 -10.33
N GLU A 143 -0.05 -4.88 -9.44
CA GLU A 143 0.62 -3.58 -9.59
C GLU A 143 1.57 -3.53 -10.79
N GLU A 144 2.16 -4.67 -11.20
CA GLU A 144 3.02 -4.78 -12.39
C GLU A 144 2.25 -4.51 -13.70
N GLY A 145 0.92 -4.42 -13.61
CA GLY A 145 0.06 -4.00 -14.70
C GLY A 145 -0.01 -5.03 -15.81
N LYS A 146 0.45 -4.65 -17.01
CA LYS A 146 0.19 -5.41 -18.26
C LYS A 146 0.69 -6.85 -18.20
N GLU A 147 1.83 -7.11 -17.57
CA GLU A 147 2.41 -8.45 -17.50
C GLU A 147 1.55 -9.39 -16.66
N THR A 148 1.13 -8.97 -15.47
CA THR A 148 0.26 -9.75 -14.58
C THR A 148 -1.17 -9.87 -15.12
N LEU A 149 -1.68 -8.82 -15.78
CA LEU A 149 -3.05 -8.76 -16.30
C LEU A 149 -3.22 -9.36 -17.71
N ALA A 150 -2.18 -9.95 -18.31
CA ALA A 150 -2.24 -10.47 -19.68
C ALA A 150 -3.38 -11.47 -19.92
N CYS A 151 -3.58 -12.42 -18.98
CA CYS A 151 -4.68 -13.38 -19.06
C CYS A 151 -6.05 -12.71 -18.92
N ALA A 152 -6.18 -11.73 -18.03
CA ALA A 152 -7.41 -10.97 -17.86
C ALA A 152 -7.75 -10.11 -19.08
N ILE A 153 -6.75 -9.46 -19.68
CA ILE A 153 -6.89 -8.69 -20.94
C ILE A 153 -7.36 -9.60 -22.07
N GLN A 154 -6.79 -10.81 -22.19
CA GLN A 154 -7.23 -11.80 -23.18
C GLN A 154 -8.72 -12.15 -22.98
N THR A 155 -9.10 -12.61 -21.78
CA THR A 155 -10.49 -12.96 -21.46
C THR A 155 -11.44 -11.79 -21.68
N ALA A 156 -11.04 -10.59 -21.27
CA ALA A 156 -11.86 -9.39 -21.38
C ALA A 156 -12.08 -8.99 -22.84
N ASN A 157 -11.08 -9.15 -23.72
CA ASN A 157 -11.23 -8.92 -25.16
C ASN A 157 -12.14 -9.97 -25.82
N GLU A 158 -11.95 -11.25 -25.51
CA GLU A 158 -12.77 -12.35 -26.05
C GLU A 158 -14.25 -12.23 -25.66
N GLN A 159 -14.53 -11.74 -24.44
CA GLN A 159 -15.88 -11.67 -23.88
C GLN A 159 -16.52 -10.26 -23.96
N ASN A 160 -15.82 -9.30 -24.58
CA ASN A 160 -16.21 -7.90 -24.72
C ASN A 160 -16.62 -7.28 -23.37
N VAL A 161 -15.73 -7.36 -22.39
CA VAL A 161 -15.87 -6.86 -21.01
C VAL A 161 -15.55 -5.36 -20.93
N ASP A 162 -16.15 -4.62 -20.01
CA ASP A 162 -15.91 -3.17 -19.85
C ASP A 162 -14.74 -2.88 -18.88
N PHE A 163 -14.63 -3.67 -17.81
CA PHE A 163 -13.63 -3.47 -16.75
C PHE A 163 -12.94 -4.78 -16.35
N ILE A 164 -11.64 -4.70 -16.06
CA ILE A 164 -10.87 -5.79 -15.44
C ILE A 164 -10.65 -5.46 -13.97
N LEU A 165 -10.95 -6.44 -13.12
CA LEU A 165 -10.74 -6.44 -11.68
C LEU A 165 -9.68 -7.49 -11.35
N ALA A 166 -8.70 -7.15 -10.52
CA ALA A 166 -7.69 -8.10 -10.09
C ALA A 166 -7.31 -7.91 -8.62
N THR A 167 -7.08 -9.01 -7.92
CA THR A 167 -6.47 -9.01 -6.59
C THR A 167 -5.18 -9.81 -6.59
N ASP A 168 -4.32 -9.57 -5.62
CA ASP A 168 -3.13 -10.39 -5.39
C ASP A 168 -3.49 -11.73 -4.69
N PRO A 169 -2.52 -12.65 -4.47
CA PRO A 169 -2.81 -14.02 -4.04
C PRO A 169 -3.54 -14.16 -2.71
N ASP A 170 -3.29 -13.27 -1.74
CA ASP A 170 -4.00 -13.22 -0.45
C ASP A 170 -5.16 -12.21 -0.43
N ALA A 171 -5.49 -11.65 -1.59
CA ALA A 171 -6.63 -10.77 -1.84
C ALA A 171 -6.65 -9.48 -1.02
N ASP A 172 -5.50 -8.99 -0.58
CA ASP A 172 -5.39 -7.74 0.19
C ASP A 172 -5.19 -6.52 -0.73
N ARG A 173 -4.69 -6.71 -1.95
CA ARG A 173 -4.52 -5.64 -2.97
C ARG A 173 -5.59 -5.69 -4.05
N PHE A 174 -5.84 -4.54 -4.69
CA PHE A 174 -6.82 -4.43 -5.78
C PHE A 174 -6.34 -3.58 -6.95
N ALA A 175 -6.44 -4.09 -8.17
CA ALA A 175 -6.20 -3.33 -9.39
C ALA A 175 -7.46 -3.28 -10.27
N LEU A 176 -7.61 -2.16 -10.97
CA LEU A 176 -8.73 -1.87 -11.86
C LEU A 176 -8.21 -1.38 -13.21
N ALA A 177 -8.76 -1.91 -14.29
CA ALA A 177 -8.55 -1.39 -15.63
C ALA A 177 -9.87 -1.13 -16.36
N GLU A 178 -9.93 -0.02 -17.09
CA GLU A 178 -11.06 0.38 -17.94
C GLU A 178 -10.71 0.16 -19.40
N ARG A 179 -11.64 -0.39 -20.19
CA ARG A 179 -11.45 -0.49 -21.64
C ARG A 179 -11.28 0.90 -22.24
N ASP A 180 -10.19 1.10 -22.97
CA ASP A 180 -9.87 2.35 -23.62
C ASP A 180 -9.94 2.18 -25.15
N PRO A 181 -11.01 2.68 -25.81
CA PRO A 181 -11.22 2.48 -27.24
C PRO A 181 -10.33 3.35 -28.13
N ARG A 182 -9.45 4.19 -27.56
CA ARG A 182 -8.56 5.05 -28.35
C ARG A 182 -7.53 4.20 -29.08
N GLU A 183 -7.40 4.40 -30.40
CA GLU A 183 -6.55 3.63 -31.32
C GLU A 183 -5.07 3.52 -30.90
N ASN A 184 -4.58 4.41 -30.04
CA ASN A 184 -3.18 4.46 -29.60
C ASN A 184 -2.89 3.79 -28.25
N SER A 185 -3.85 3.11 -27.62
CA SER A 185 -3.51 2.34 -26.41
C SER A 185 -2.89 1.00 -26.83
N GLU A 186 -1.67 0.70 -26.36
CA GLU A 186 -0.94 -0.53 -26.73
C GLU A 186 -1.70 -1.84 -26.41
N THR A 187 -2.71 -1.76 -25.54
CA THR A 187 -3.47 -2.92 -25.04
C THR A 187 -4.97 -2.83 -25.28
N GLY A 188 -5.54 -1.68 -25.61
CA GLY A 188 -6.98 -1.44 -25.53
C GLY A 188 -7.48 -1.15 -24.11
N TRP A 189 -6.58 -0.95 -23.13
CA TRP A 189 -6.91 -0.84 -21.71
C TRP A 189 -6.14 0.29 -21.02
N ARG A 190 -6.84 1.04 -20.18
CA ARG A 190 -6.24 1.95 -19.19
C ARG A 190 -6.19 1.23 -17.84
N ILE A 191 -4.98 0.90 -17.40
CA ILE A 191 -4.72 0.37 -16.05
C ILE A 191 -4.50 1.58 -15.13
N PHE A 192 -5.25 1.68 -14.04
CA PHE A 192 -5.10 2.77 -13.08
C PHE A 192 -3.99 2.44 -12.09
N THR A 193 -3.10 3.40 -11.82
CA THR A 193 -2.09 3.25 -10.77
C THR A 193 -2.76 3.26 -9.40
N GLY A 194 -2.10 2.73 -8.35
CA GLY A 194 -2.69 2.75 -7.01
C GLY A 194 -3.00 4.17 -6.50
N ASN A 195 -2.19 5.17 -6.87
CA ASN A 195 -2.50 6.58 -6.60
C ASN A 195 -3.75 7.09 -7.33
N GLN A 196 -3.92 6.74 -8.62
CA GLN A 196 -5.10 7.14 -9.38
C GLN A 196 -6.37 6.46 -8.86
N LEU A 197 -6.26 5.18 -8.50
CA LEU A 197 -7.37 4.42 -7.94
C LEU A 197 -7.68 4.88 -6.51
N GLY A 198 -6.67 5.22 -5.71
CA GLY A 198 -6.82 5.84 -4.39
C GLY A 198 -7.53 7.19 -4.45
N ALA A 199 -7.22 8.02 -5.46
CA ALA A 199 -7.94 9.27 -5.72
C ALA A 199 -9.43 9.03 -6.03
N LEU A 200 -9.71 8.07 -6.91
CA LEU A 200 -11.08 7.72 -7.32
C LEU A 200 -11.89 7.11 -6.17
N LEU A 201 -11.32 6.15 -5.44
CA LEU A 201 -11.96 5.52 -4.30
C LEU A 201 -12.15 6.50 -3.14
N GLY A 202 -11.15 7.35 -2.85
CA GLY A 202 -11.26 8.41 -1.85
C GLY A 202 -12.38 9.40 -2.18
N TRP A 203 -12.44 9.87 -3.44
CA TRP A 203 -13.55 10.69 -3.91
C TRP A 203 -14.90 9.97 -3.76
N TYR A 204 -14.99 8.71 -4.17
CA TYR A 204 -16.25 7.96 -4.14
C TYR A 204 -16.74 7.75 -2.71
N GLN A 205 -15.85 7.32 -1.80
CA GLN A 205 -16.15 7.14 -0.37
C GLN A 205 -16.63 8.46 0.27
N TRP A 206 -15.98 9.59 -0.05
CA TRP A 206 -16.44 10.90 0.41
C TRP A 206 -17.82 11.24 -0.14
N PHE A 207 -17.98 11.16 -1.47
CA PHE A 207 -19.21 11.50 -2.17
C PHE A 207 -20.41 10.73 -1.62
N THR A 208 -20.28 9.41 -1.50
CA THR A 208 -21.38 8.56 -1.06
C THR A 208 -21.65 8.68 0.43
N TRP A 209 -20.62 8.84 1.27
CA TRP A 209 -20.78 9.10 2.69
C TRP A 209 -21.48 10.43 2.93
N ARG A 210 -21.06 11.50 2.24
CA ARG A 210 -21.64 12.83 2.39
C ARG A 210 -23.10 12.86 1.93
N ASN A 211 -23.45 12.15 0.87
CA ASN A 211 -24.82 12.01 0.41
C ASN A 211 -25.73 11.31 1.46
N ARG A 212 -25.20 10.33 2.19
CA ARG A 212 -25.92 9.68 3.30
C ARG A 212 -25.96 10.52 4.58
N ASN A 213 -24.96 11.37 4.78
CA ASN A 213 -24.73 12.12 6.00
C ASN A 213 -24.65 13.64 5.73
N PRO A 214 -25.68 14.26 5.14
CA PRO A 214 -25.61 15.65 4.67
C PRO A 214 -25.46 16.68 5.80
N THR A 215 -25.85 16.31 7.03
CA THR A 215 -25.86 17.21 8.20
C THR A 215 -24.78 16.89 9.22
N VAL A 216 -24.00 15.82 9.04
CA VAL A 216 -22.94 15.46 9.99
C VAL A 216 -21.78 16.46 9.85
N ASP A 217 -21.20 16.86 10.98
CA ASP A 217 -20.01 17.71 11.00
C ASP A 217 -18.82 16.94 10.44
N VAL A 218 -18.20 17.50 9.42
CA VAL A 218 -17.10 16.89 8.68
C VAL A 218 -15.79 16.92 9.47
N LYS A 219 -15.73 17.68 10.57
CA LYS A 219 -14.57 17.77 11.46
C LYS A 219 -14.24 16.48 12.23
N ASP A 220 -15.19 15.55 12.32
CA ASP A 220 -14.95 14.23 12.92
C ASP A 220 -14.69 13.15 11.86
N VAL A 221 -14.52 13.55 10.61
CA VAL A 221 -14.29 12.67 9.45
C VAL A 221 -12.82 12.68 9.08
N TYR A 222 -12.29 11.49 8.81
CA TYR A 222 -10.90 11.24 8.54
C TYR A 222 -10.71 10.32 7.33
N MET A 223 -9.65 10.59 6.58
CA MET A 223 -9.02 9.62 5.68
C MET A 223 -7.53 9.50 6.01
N ILE A 224 -6.93 8.36 5.68
CA ILE A 224 -5.53 8.07 6.04
C ILE A 224 -4.74 7.67 4.79
N TYR A 225 -3.49 8.08 4.67
CA TYR A 225 -2.64 7.66 3.55
C TYR A 225 -1.17 7.55 3.98
N SER A 226 -0.38 6.75 3.26
CA SER A 226 1.05 6.63 3.55
C SER A 226 1.86 7.80 2.99
N THR A 227 3.02 8.05 3.57
CA THR A 227 3.97 9.10 3.17
C THR A 227 4.52 8.97 1.74
N VAL A 228 4.37 7.80 1.09
CA VAL A 228 4.80 7.58 -0.31
C VAL A 228 3.62 7.73 -1.28
N SER A 229 2.39 7.70 -0.75
CA SER A 229 1.19 7.89 -1.53
C SER A 229 0.99 9.34 -1.95
N SER A 230 0.24 9.52 -3.03
CA SER A 230 -0.20 10.85 -3.46
C SER A 230 -0.99 11.54 -2.34
N HIS A 231 -0.68 12.81 -2.13
CA HIS A 231 -1.38 13.67 -1.16
C HIS A 231 -2.78 14.10 -1.64
N ILE A 232 -3.37 13.42 -2.62
CA ILE A 232 -4.70 13.75 -3.17
C ILE A 232 -5.78 13.76 -2.10
N LEU A 233 -5.75 12.84 -1.13
CA LEU A 233 -6.74 12.83 -0.05
C LEU A 233 -6.67 14.09 0.80
N LYS A 234 -5.46 14.61 1.04
CA LYS A 234 -5.25 15.88 1.73
C LYS A 234 -5.87 17.03 0.94
N SER A 235 -5.66 17.09 -0.37
CA SER A 235 -6.27 18.14 -1.19
C SER A 235 -7.80 18.03 -1.26
N ILE A 236 -8.37 16.82 -1.27
CA ILE A 236 -9.82 16.63 -1.14
C ILE A 236 -10.29 17.17 0.21
N ALA A 237 -9.61 16.80 1.29
CA ALA A 237 -9.95 17.21 2.65
C ALA A 237 -9.88 18.73 2.86
N GLU A 238 -8.88 19.40 2.29
CA GLU A 238 -8.74 20.86 2.34
C GLU A 238 -9.92 21.60 1.69
N VAL A 239 -10.45 21.06 0.58
CA VAL A 239 -11.62 21.63 -0.10
C VAL A 239 -12.92 21.30 0.63
N GLU A 240 -13.06 20.06 1.11
CA GLU A 240 -14.31 19.52 1.66
C GLU A 240 -14.45 19.74 3.18
N GLY A 241 -13.37 20.11 3.87
CA GLY A 241 -13.34 20.49 5.28
C GLY A 241 -13.19 19.33 6.28
N PHE A 242 -12.95 18.10 5.81
CA PHE A 242 -12.63 16.96 6.69
C PHE A 242 -11.12 16.86 6.96
N ASN A 243 -10.69 15.87 7.75
CA ASN A 243 -9.29 15.72 8.15
C ASN A 243 -8.59 14.59 7.40
N THR A 244 -7.27 14.68 7.29
CA THR A 244 -6.43 13.56 6.86
C THR A 244 -5.31 13.28 7.83
N ILE A 245 -4.86 12.03 7.87
CA ILE A 245 -3.65 11.63 8.58
C ILE A 245 -2.68 10.96 7.61
N GLU A 246 -1.47 11.49 7.54
CA GLU A 246 -0.33 10.85 6.89
C GLU A 246 0.33 9.88 7.89
N THR A 247 0.68 8.69 7.43
CA THR A 247 1.42 7.69 8.23
C THR A 247 2.68 7.22 7.49
N LEU A 248 3.57 6.51 8.19
CA LEU A 248 4.63 5.75 7.53
C LEU A 248 4.05 4.68 6.61
N THR A 249 4.85 4.28 5.60
CA THR A 249 4.56 3.13 4.75
C THR A 249 4.45 1.84 5.57
N GLY A 250 3.50 1.00 5.20
CA GLY A 250 3.11 -0.22 5.88
C GLY A 250 1.76 -0.04 6.57
N PHE A 251 0.76 -0.77 6.09
CA PHE A 251 -0.61 -0.77 6.61
C PHE A 251 -0.76 -1.03 8.13
N LYS A 252 0.26 -1.56 8.81
CA LYS A 252 0.30 -1.59 10.28
C LYS A 252 0.10 -0.21 10.91
N TRP A 253 0.67 0.85 10.31
CA TRP A 253 0.51 2.21 10.79
C TRP A 253 -0.89 2.76 10.51
N ILE A 254 -1.41 2.51 9.31
CA ILE A 254 -2.76 2.90 8.90
C ILE A 254 -3.81 2.23 9.78
N GLY A 255 -3.76 0.91 9.95
CA GLY A 255 -4.72 0.14 10.72
C GLY A 255 -4.73 0.51 12.21
N ASN A 256 -3.56 0.70 12.82
CA ASN A 256 -3.51 1.16 14.22
C ASN A 256 -4.01 2.61 14.37
N LYS A 257 -3.70 3.49 13.41
CA LYS A 257 -4.22 4.87 13.44
C LYS A 257 -5.74 4.91 13.25
N ALA A 258 -6.28 4.10 12.35
CA ALA A 258 -7.72 3.94 12.18
C ALA A 258 -8.37 3.42 13.47
N HIS A 259 -7.77 2.42 14.13
CA HIS A 259 -8.26 1.91 15.41
C HIS A 259 -8.33 2.99 16.50
N GLU A 260 -7.28 3.81 16.64
CA GLU A 260 -7.26 4.94 17.58
C GLU A 260 -8.41 5.93 17.30
N LEU A 261 -8.56 6.34 16.04
CA LEU A 261 -9.63 7.25 15.62
C LEU A 261 -11.02 6.69 15.90
N LEU A 262 -11.24 5.39 15.64
CA LEU A 262 -12.51 4.73 15.90
C LEU A 262 -12.83 4.65 17.41
N ASN A 263 -11.82 4.42 18.26
CA ASN A 263 -11.99 4.47 19.72
C ASN A 263 -12.34 5.87 20.22
N ASP A 264 -11.82 6.90 19.54
CA ASP A 264 -12.16 8.31 19.76
C ASP A 264 -13.49 8.72 19.09
N LYS A 265 -14.27 7.75 18.60
CA LYS A 265 -15.59 7.90 17.96
C LYS A 265 -15.56 8.78 16.71
N LYS A 266 -14.42 8.78 15.99
CA LYS A 266 -14.28 9.45 14.70
C LYS A 266 -14.75 8.54 13.57
N HIS A 267 -15.02 9.14 12.41
CA HIS A 267 -15.36 8.42 11.18
C HIS A 267 -14.11 8.28 10.31
N VAL A 268 -13.69 7.05 10.05
CA VAL A 268 -12.60 6.75 9.10
C VAL A 268 -13.21 6.21 7.82
N LEU A 269 -13.25 7.02 6.77
CA LEU A 269 -13.96 6.66 5.53
C LEU A 269 -13.13 5.80 4.60
N PHE A 270 -11.83 6.05 4.56
CA PHE A 270 -10.95 5.46 3.57
C PHE A 270 -9.50 5.57 4.02
N ALA A 271 -8.72 4.55 3.71
CA ALA A 271 -7.28 4.67 3.73
C ALA A 271 -6.62 3.93 2.55
N PHE A 272 -5.43 4.38 2.14
CA PHE A 272 -4.71 3.69 1.08
C PHE A 272 -3.19 3.83 1.13
N GLU A 273 -2.54 2.89 0.44
CA GLU A 273 -1.15 2.97 -0.01
C GLU A 273 -1.11 2.91 -1.54
N GLU A 274 -0.14 3.58 -2.17
CA GLU A 274 0.04 3.64 -3.61
C GLU A 274 0.36 2.29 -4.24
N SER A 275 0.85 1.35 -3.42
CA SER A 275 1.08 -0.06 -3.76
C SER A 275 -0.25 -0.85 -3.80
N ILE A 276 -1.29 -0.25 -4.40
CA ILE A 276 -2.64 -0.80 -4.63
C ILE A 276 -3.32 -1.43 -3.40
N GLY A 277 -3.02 -0.89 -2.22
CA GLY A 277 -3.60 -1.32 -0.94
C GLY A 277 -4.67 -0.35 -0.48
N PHE A 278 -5.89 -0.84 -0.22
CA PHE A 278 -7.04 0.02 0.08
C PHE A 278 -7.84 -0.52 1.26
N MET A 279 -8.31 0.36 2.12
CA MET A 279 -9.20 0.05 3.25
C MET A 279 -10.48 0.89 3.10
N CYS A 280 -11.51 0.27 2.53
CA CYS A 280 -12.82 0.88 2.31
C CYS A 280 -13.78 0.70 3.50
N ASP A 281 -13.43 -0.17 4.47
CA ASP A 281 -14.25 -0.50 5.63
C ASP A 281 -13.43 -0.57 6.92
N ALA A 282 -13.01 0.61 7.39
CA ALA A 282 -12.21 0.73 8.61
C ALA A 282 -12.93 0.21 9.88
N HIS A 283 -14.27 0.13 9.87
CA HIS A 283 -15.02 -0.34 11.03
C HIS A 283 -14.90 -1.86 11.25
N ASN A 284 -14.61 -2.61 10.19
CA ASN A 284 -14.59 -4.06 10.22
C ASN A 284 -13.21 -4.66 9.93
N VAL A 285 -12.45 -4.06 9.00
CA VAL A 285 -11.13 -4.55 8.59
C VAL A 285 -10.10 -3.44 8.74
N LEU A 286 -9.12 -3.65 9.64
CA LEU A 286 -8.02 -2.73 9.91
C LEU A 286 -6.73 -3.15 9.17
N ASP A 287 -6.90 -3.58 7.92
CA ASP A 287 -5.84 -3.86 6.95
C ASP A 287 -6.35 -3.53 5.54
N LYS A 288 -5.52 -3.74 4.54
CA LYS A 288 -5.95 -3.71 3.14
C LYS A 288 -6.98 -4.82 2.92
N ASP A 289 -8.00 -4.49 2.14
CA ASP A 289 -9.05 -5.42 1.76
C ASP A 289 -9.38 -5.23 0.28
N GLY A 290 -8.74 -6.04 -0.55
CA GLY A 290 -8.89 -6.03 -2.00
C GLY A 290 -10.30 -6.44 -2.45
N ILE A 291 -11.00 -7.28 -1.68
CA ILE A 291 -12.37 -7.72 -1.99
C ILE A 291 -13.36 -6.57 -1.76
N SER A 292 -13.26 -5.88 -0.63
CA SER A 292 -14.08 -4.68 -0.37
C SER A 292 -13.81 -3.58 -1.40
N ALA A 293 -12.53 -3.32 -1.70
CA ALA A 293 -12.11 -2.31 -2.65
C ALA A 293 -12.58 -2.64 -4.07
N MET A 294 -12.56 -3.93 -4.45
CA MET A 294 -13.10 -4.41 -5.72
C MET A 294 -14.59 -4.11 -5.85
N CYS A 295 -15.40 -4.42 -4.84
CA CYS A 295 -16.84 -4.19 -4.87
C CYS A 295 -17.20 -2.70 -4.87
N VAL A 296 -16.52 -1.89 -4.05
CA VAL A 296 -16.67 -0.42 -4.04
C VAL A 296 -16.24 0.17 -5.39
N GLY A 297 -15.14 -0.32 -5.96
CA GLY A 297 -14.67 0.07 -7.30
C GLY A 297 -15.67 -0.29 -8.41
N ALA A 298 -16.27 -1.48 -8.35
CA ALA A 298 -17.31 -1.91 -9.30
C ALA A 298 -18.58 -1.06 -9.16
N GLU A 299 -19.01 -0.72 -7.94
CA GLU A 299 -20.13 0.20 -7.68
C GLU A 299 -19.85 1.61 -8.21
N MET A 300 -18.64 2.11 -8.02
CA MET A 300 -18.21 3.39 -8.61
C MET A 300 -18.31 3.34 -10.14
N CYS A 301 -17.84 2.27 -10.80
CA CYS A 301 -18.00 2.10 -12.25
C CYS A 301 -19.47 2.09 -12.67
N ALA A 302 -20.33 1.36 -11.94
CA ALA A 302 -21.76 1.27 -12.18
C ALA A 302 -22.45 2.63 -12.07
N TYR A 303 -22.19 3.37 -10.99
CA TYR A 303 -22.69 4.71 -10.77
C TYR A 303 -22.25 5.66 -11.90
N LEU A 304 -20.96 5.71 -12.23
CA LEU A 304 -20.44 6.57 -13.29
C LEU A 304 -21.04 6.24 -14.66
N LYS A 305 -21.20 4.95 -14.98
CA LYS A 305 -21.89 4.51 -16.20
C LYS A 305 -23.34 5.00 -16.25
N SER A 306 -24.05 4.96 -15.13
CA SER A 306 -25.45 5.41 -15.05
C SER A 306 -25.62 6.91 -15.36
N ILE A 307 -24.58 7.72 -15.12
CA ILE A 307 -24.54 9.15 -15.44
C ILE A 307 -23.73 9.46 -16.71
N GLY A 308 -23.40 8.44 -17.52
CA GLY A 308 -22.73 8.60 -18.80
C GLY A 308 -21.26 9.04 -18.70
N ARG A 309 -20.57 8.72 -17.61
CA ARG A 309 -19.18 9.13 -17.34
C ARG A 309 -18.26 7.92 -17.24
N THR A 310 -17.02 8.06 -17.73
CA THR A 310 -15.96 7.04 -17.58
C THR A 310 -15.12 7.29 -16.33
N LEU A 311 -14.38 6.28 -15.85
CA LEU A 311 -13.43 6.46 -14.73
C LEU A 311 -12.38 7.49 -15.08
N HIS A 312 -11.86 7.47 -16.31
CA HIS A 312 -10.88 8.47 -16.72
C HIS A 312 -11.43 9.90 -16.72
N GLN A 313 -12.66 10.10 -17.18
CA GLN A 313 -13.32 11.40 -17.10
C GLN A 313 -13.52 11.83 -15.64
N GLN A 314 -13.91 10.90 -14.77
CA GLN A 314 -14.06 11.18 -13.36
C GLN A 314 -12.73 11.53 -12.69
N LEU A 315 -11.64 10.82 -13.01
CA LEU A 315 -10.31 11.13 -12.49
C LEU A 315 -9.84 12.54 -12.89
N ARG A 316 -10.15 12.95 -14.14
CA ARG A 316 -9.89 14.33 -14.58
C ARG A 316 -10.73 15.34 -13.81
N GLU A 317 -11.99 15.02 -13.52
CA GLU A 317 -12.87 15.89 -12.71
C GLU A 317 -12.33 16.04 -11.28
N VAL A 318 -11.93 14.94 -10.63
CA VAL A 318 -11.27 14.94 -9.32
C VAL A 318 -10.02 15.83 -9.38
N SER A 319 -9.22 15.74 -10.43
CA SER A 319 -8.03 16.59 -10.60
C SER A 319 -8.37 18.08 -10.79
N ILE A 320 -9.49 18.40 -11.44
CA ILE A 320 -9.94 19.79 -11.63
C ILE A 320 -10.43 20.38 -10.31
N LEU A 321 -11.17 19.61 -9.52
CA LEU A 321 -11.75 20.06 -8.25
C LEU A 321 -10.71 20.17 -7.13
N TYR A 322 -9.79 19.21 -7.06
CA TYR A 322 -8.88 19.04 -5.91
C TYR A 322 -7.40 19.19 -6.27
N GLY A 323 -7.09 19.55 -7.52
CA GLY A 323 -5.71 19.74 -7.98
C GLY A 323 -5.10 18.50 -8.65
N TYR A 324 -4.07 18.73 -9.47
CA TYR A 324 -3.40 17.69 -10.23
C TYR A 324 -2.32 17.01 -9.40
N HIS A 325 -2.46 15.71 -9.21
CA HIS A 325 -1.46 14.86 -8.57
C HIS A 325 -0.89 13.89 -9.61
N ILE A 326 0.40 14.06 -9.91
CA ILE A 326 1.12 13.23 -10.89
C ILE A 326 2.22 12.49 -10.13
N ASN A 327 2.35 11.19 -10.40
CA ASN A 327 3.37 10.36 -9.77
C ASN A 327 4.19 9.60 -10.81
N SER A 328 5.42 9.25 -10.43
CA SER A 328 6.26 8.31 -11.14
C SER A 328 7.05 7.53 -10.12
N ASN A 329 6.80 6.22 -10.04
CA ASN A 329 7.46 5.33 -9.10
C ASN A 329 8.51 4.51 -9.87
N SER A 330 9.69 4.31 -9.27
CA SER A 330 10.75 3.49 -9.85
C SER A 330 11.47 2.71 -8.77
N TYR A 331 11.90 1.50 -9.10
CA TYR A 331 12.56 0.59 -8.17
C TYR A 331 14.02 0.36 -8.57
N VAL A 332 14.93 0.43 -7.60
CA VAL A 332 16.34 0.07 -7.77
C VAL A 332 16.71 -0.96 -6.70
N THR A 333 16.98 -2.19 -7.12
CA THR A 333 17.34 -3.28 -6.21
C THR A 333 18.81 -3.21 -5.84
N CYS A 334 19.12 -3.14 -4.54
CA CYS A 334 20.48 -3.22 -4.01
C CYS A 334 20.57 -4.33 -2.96
N ASN A 335 21.27 -5.42 -3.29
CA ASN A 335 21.44 -6.56 -2.38
C ASN A 335 22.62 -6.37 -1.41
N GLN A 336 23.30 -5.22 -1.44
CA GLN A 336 24.47 -4.91 -0.61
C GLN A 336 24.14 -3.80 0.38
N THR A 337 23.92 -4.18 1.64
CA THR A 337 23.53 -3.26 2.71
C THR A 337 24.53 -2.11 2.88
N ASP A 338 25.83 -2.38 2.77
CA ASP A 338 26.86 -1.36 2.93
C ASP A 338 26.86 -0.33 1.78
N VAL A 339 26.53 -0.76 0.55
CA VAL A 339 26.36 0.14 -0.59
C VAL A 339 25.14 1.03 -0.41
N MET A 340 24.02 0.45 0.02
CA MET A 340 22.80 1.20 0.33
C MET A 340 23.08 2.27 1.42
N LEU A 341 23.75 1.90 2.51
CA LEU A 341 24.14 2.85 3.56
C LEU A 341 25.07 3.96 3.02
N LYS A 342 26.04 3.64 2.16
CA LYS A 342 26.91 4.64 1.52
C LYS A 342 26.14 5.62 0.62
N ILE A 343 25.11 5.15 -0.10
CA ILE A 343 24.27 6.01 -0.95
C ILE A 343 23.54 7.05 -0.09
N PHE A 344 22.88 6.61 0.97
CA PHE A 344 22.16 7.51 1.87
C PHE A 344 23.10 8.42 2.67
N ASP A 345 24.26 7.91 3.09
CA ASP A 345 25.30 8.73 3.73
C ASP A 345 25.81 9.84 2.80
N ARG A 346 26.03 9.54 1.51
CA ARG A 346 26.39 10.55 0.50
C ARG A 346 25.29 11.60 0.32
N LEU A 347 24.01 11.20 0.35
CA LEU A 347 22.89 12.16 0.29
C LEU A 347 22.85 13.10 1.51
N ARG A 348 23.28 12.63 2.68
CA ARG A 348 23.37 13.43 3.92
C ARG A 348 24.64 14.27 4.03
N HIS A 349 25.67 13.95 3.27
CA HIS A 349 26.97 14.63 3.25
C HIS A 349 27.34 15.08 1.84
N PHE A 350 26.37 15.71 1.18
CA PHE A 350 26.47 16.10 -0.22
C PHE A 350 27.45 17.28 -0.40
N ASP A 351 28.61 17.01 -0.99
CA ASP A 351 29.57 18.05 -1.37
C ASP A 351 29.32 18.53 -2.81
N LYS A 352 29.47 19.83 -3.09
CA LYS A 352 29.24 20.38 -4.45
C LYS A 352 30.15 19.74 -5.51
N ASN A 353 31.33 19.26 -5.12
CA ASN A 353 32.28 18.61 -6.02
C ASN A 353 31.80 17.23 -6.54
N ASP A 354 30.77 16.63 -5.93
CA ASP A 354 30.15 15.41 -6.45
C ASP A 354 29.37 15.63 -7.75
N SER A 355 28.99 16.88 -8.06
CA SER A 355 28.24 17.21 -9.28
C SER A 355 29.09 17.28 -10.55
N GLU A 356 30.40 17.46 -10.43
CA GLU A 356 31.33 17.56 -11.57
C GLU A 356 31.84 16.20 -12.06
N ASN A 357 31.79 15.15 -11.23
CA ASN A 357 32.31 13.81 -11.55
C ASN A 357 31.23 12.75 -11.78
N SER A 358 29.94 13.10 -11.76
CA SER A 358 28.87 12.16 -12.10
C SER A 358 28.69 12.12 -13.62
N PRO A 359 28.88 10.96 -14.29
CA PRO A 359 28.56 10.86 -15.71
C PRO A 359 27.04 10.99 -15.86
N VAL A 360 26.57 12.19 -16.20
CA VAL A 360 25.28 12.36 -16.86
C VAL A 360 25.45 11.78 -18.26
N GLY A 361 25.30 10.47 -18.38
CA GLY A 361 25.49 9.78 -19.63
C GLY A 361 25.21 8.29 -19.50
N ARG A 362 24.22 7.81 -20.27
CA ARG A 362 24.00 6.39 -20.56
C ARG A 362 25.32 5.64 -20.69
N THR A 363 25.69 4.83 -19.71
CA THR A 363 26.82 3.91 -19.85
C THR A 363 26.32 2.54 -20.23
N LYS A 364 26.57 2.19 -21.50
CA LYS A 364 26.75 0.81 -21.94
C LYS A 364 27.85 0.18 -21.08
N GLU A 365 27.59 -1.04 -20.62
CA GLU A 365 28.55 -1.89 -19.92
C GLU A 365 29.91 -1.93 -20.63
N LYS A 366 30.97 -1.93 -19.82
CA LYS A 366 32.16 -2.74 -20.07
C LYS A 366 32.99 -2.89 -18.80
N ASP A 367 33.35 -4.14 -18.52
CA ASP A 367 34.29 -4.61 -17.51
C ASP A 367 35.63 -3.86 -17.52
N SER A 368 36.16 -3.55 -16.35
CA SER A 368 37.54 -3.91 -15.96
C SER A 368 37.92 -3.43 -14.55
N GLU A 369 38.20 -4.42 -13.72
CA GLU A 369 39.34 -4.56 -12.80
C GLU A 369 39.67 -3.51 -11.72
N GLN A 370 39.54 -4.01 -10.48
CA GLN A 370 40.61 -4.10 -9.47
C GLN A 370 41.65 -2.97 -9.40
N LYS A 371 41.55 -2.15 -8.35
CA LYS A 371 42.54 -2.06 -7.24
C LYS A 371 42.22 -0.84 -6.39
N THR A 372 41.98 -1.06 -5.10
CA THR A 372 42.62 -0.42 -3.94
C THR A 372 41.67 -0.51 -2.73
N LEU A 373 41.65 -1.68 -2.07
CA LEU A 373 41.03 -1.85 -0.75
C LEU A 373 42.06 -2.52 0.15
N VAL A 374 42.96 -1.71 0.69
CA VAL A 374 43.78 -2.08 1.84
C VAL A 374 43.68 -0.91 2.81
N GLN A 375 43.34 -1.24 4.06
CA GLN A 375 43.17 -0.35 5.23
C GLN A 375 41.82 0.35 5.34
N TYR A 376 40.79 -0.36 5.82
CA TYR A 376 39.92 0.08 6.92
C TYR A 376 39.21 -1.15 7.53
N SER A 377 40.00 -2.14 7.95
CA SER A 377 39.55 -3.20 8.85
C SER A 377 39.84 -2.78 10.28
N ASN A 378 38.81 -2.37 11.02
CA ASN A 378 38.63 -2.52 12.47
C ASN A 378 37.70 -1.42 13.03
N LYS A 379 36.40 -1.55 12.75
CA LYS A 379 35.34 -0.95 13.60
C LYS A 379 33.96 -1.57 13.32
N LEU A 380 33.88 -2.89 13.40
CA LEU A 380 32.61 -3.63 13.37
C LEU A 380 32.63 -4.62 14.52
N LYS A 381 32.10 -4.16 15.66
CA LYS A 381 31.54 -4.96 16.76
C LYS A 381 30.79 -4.01 17.70
N SER A 382 29.60 -4.43 18.12
CA SER A 382 28.51 -3.72 18.82
C SER A 382 27.58 -2.90 17.92
N HIS A 383 26.33 -3.37 17.78
CA HIS A 383 25.09 -2.67 18.16
C HIS A 383 23.90 -3.48 17.60
N ILE A 384 23.47 -4.47 18.38
CA ILE A 384 22.10 -5.02 18.38
C ILE A 384 21.64 -4.82 19.83
N GLY A 385 20.47 -4.19 20.01
CA GLY A 385 19.82 -3.94 21.30
C GLY A 385 19.89 -2.48 21.74
N ASP A 386 18.75 -1.78 21.67
CA ASP A 386 18.05 -1.18 22.83
C ASP A 386 17.10 -0.05 22.36
N ASP A 387 15.80 -0.27 22.55
CA ASP A 387 14.79 0.80 22.66
C ASP A 387 14.74 1.20 24.13
N GLU A 388 15.06 2.45 24.46
CA GLU A 388 14.40 3.18 25.54
C GLU A 388 14.56 4.69 25.35
N ASN A 389 13.45 5.40 25.51
CA ASN A 389 13.38 6.85 25.54
C ASN A 389 14.24 7.40 26.69
N GLU A 390 14.77 8.60 26.44
CA GLU A 390 15.57 9.45 27.32
C GLU A 390 17.06 9.09 27.46
N ALA A 391 17.89 10.04 27.01
CA ALA A 391 19.35 10.06 27.16
C ALA A 391 20.14 9.09 26.27
N VAL A 392 19.91 9.11 24.95
CA VAL A 392 21.01 8.84 24.01
C VAL A 392 22.04 9.96 24.20
N ASP A 393 23.04 9.62 24.98
CA ASP A 393 24.23 10.38 25.34
C ASP A 393 24.91 10.95 24.09
N LYS A 394 24.50 12.16 23.70
CA LYS A 394 25.28 13.43 23.53
C LYS A 394 26.74 13.37 23.02
N LYS A 395 27.19 12.25 22.43
CA LYS A 395 28.60 12.01 22.03
C LYS A 395 28.78 11.29 20.69
N LYS A 396 27.77 11.29 19.81
CA LYS A 396 28.03 11.26 18.36
C LYS A 396 27.91 12.70 17.85
N LYS A 397 29.06 13.19 17.42
CA LYS A 397 29.41 14.55 17.00
C LYS A 397 28.29 15.28 16.26
N GLU A 398 28.25 16.59 16.48
CA GLU A 398 27.74 17.62 15.57
C GLU A 398 28.35 17.45 14.16
N GLU A 399 27.91 16.46 13.40
CA GLU A 399 28.06 16.46 11.96
C GLU A 399 26.83 17.18 11.41
N SER A 400 27.04 18.39 10.89
CA SER A 400 25.97 19.11 10.21
C SER A 400 25.69 18.37 8.91
N TYR A 401 24.56 17.68 8.81
CA TYR A 401 24.13 17.13 7.54
C TYR A 401 23.99 18.25 6.50
N VAL A 402 24.53 17.99 5.32
CA VAL A 402 24.45 18.88 4.16
C VAL A 402 23.82 18.08 3.04
N TYR A 403 22.59 18.41 2.71
CA TYR A 403 21.85 17.75 1.65
C TYR A 403 22.00 18.48 0.31
N PRO A 404 21.67 17.83 -0.83
CA PRO A 404 21.58 18.50 -2.11
C PRO A 404 20.65 19.72 -2.04
N LYS A 405 21.05 20.80 -2.70
CA LYS A 405 20.21 22.00 -2.84
C LYS A 405 19.36 21.98 -4.11
N ASN A 406 19.73 21.14 -5.08
CA ASN A 406 19.03 21.01 -6.35
C ASN A 406 19.02 19.54 -6.78
N CYS A 407 17.97 19.13 -7.49
CA CYS A 407 17.94 17.91 -8.29
C CYS A 407 17.69 18.30 -9.75
N GLY A 408 18.71 18.15 -10.60
CA GLY A 408 18.67 18.70 -11.96
C GLY A 408 18.46 20.22 -11.93
N HIS A 409 17.35 20.70 -12.52
CA HIS A 409 16.99 22.12 -12.57
C HIS A 409 16.04 22.56 -11.44
N TYR A 410 15.60 21.64 -10.58
CA TYR A 410 14.62 21.93 -9.54
C TYR A 410 15.31 22.22 -8.21
N THR A 411 14.89 23.30 -7.54
CA THR A 411 15.41 23.70 -6.24
C THR A 411 14.75 22.86 -5.15
N ILE A 412 15.55 22.32 -4.24
CA ILE A 412 15.05 21.66 -3.04
C ILE A 412 14.74 22.75 -1.99
N VAL A 413 13.47 22.85 -1.63
CA VAL A 413 12.94 23.84 -0.69
C VAL A 413 12.57 23.24 0.67
N GLY A 414 12.64 21.93 0.82
CA GLY A 414 12.49 21.27 2.11
C GLY A 414 13.03 19.85 2.07
N ILE A 415 13.27 19.28 3.24
CA ILE A 415 13.82 17.92 3.40
C ILE A 415 13.18 17.28 4.61
N ARG A 416 12.78 16.02 4.47
CA ARG A 416 12.39 15.15 5.58
C ARG A 416 13.22 13.88 5.55
N ASP A 417 14.08 13.69 6.53
CA ASP A 417 14.90 12.49 6.72
C ASP A 417 14.45 11.78 8.00
N LEU A 418 13.56 10.81 7.84
CA LEU A 418 12.98 10.04 8.95
C LEU A 418 13.98 9.03 9.56
N THR A 419 15.14 8.85 8.93
CA THR A 419 16.20 8.01 9.49
C THR A 419 16.95 8.71 10.61
N VAL A 420 17.24 10.01 10.43
CA VAL A 420 18.02 10.81 11.39
C VAL A 420 17.16 11.82 12.17
N GLY A 421 15.86 11.86 11.89
CA GLY A 421 14.90 12.67 12.63
C GLY A 421 14.95 14.15 12.28
N ILE A 422 15.06 14.47 10.99
CA ILE A 422 15.14 15.84 10.49
C ILE A 422 13.94 16.12 9.57
N GLU A 423 13.25 17.22 9.80
CA GLU A 423 12.29 17.77 8.85
C GLU A 423 12.46 19.28 8.84
N VAL A 424 12.82 19.84 7.67
CA VAL A 424 13.15 21.26 7.52
C VAL A 424 12.46 21.81 6.28
N ASP A 425 11.74 22.91 6.44
CA ASP A 425 11.27 23.73 5.32
C ASP A 425 12.19 24.95 5.17
N PHE A 426 12.89 25.07 4.05
CA PHE A 426 13.78 26.20 3.81
C PHE A 426 13.02 27.49 3.49
N ARG A 427 11.71 27.43 3.20
CA ARG A 427 10.87 28.60 2.90
C ARG A 427 10.52 29.39 4.16
N ASP A 428 10.48 28.75 5.32
CA ASP A 428 10.18 29.39 6.61
C ASP A 428 11.43 29.92 7.36
N GLY A 429 12.60 29.75 6.74
CA GLY A 429 13.90 30.03 7.35
C GLY A 429 14.53 28.84 8.08
N GLY A 430 13.99 27.62 7.92
CA GLY A 430 14.48 26.39 8.55
C GLY A 430 14.18 26.32 10.04
N LYS A 431 13.01 26.83 10.45
CA LYS A 431 12.63 27.01 11.86
C LYS A 431 12.17 25.72 12.51
N ASP A 432 11.36 24.92 11.80
CA ASP A 432 11.00 23.58 12.25
C ASP A 432 12.06 22.58 11.78
N LYS A 433 12.52 21.74 12.70
CA LYS A 433 13.59 20.75 12.47
C LYS A 433 13.19 19.32 12.81
N LYS A 434 11.95 19.08 13.18
CA LYS A 434 11.50 17.81 13.75
C LYS A 434 10.37 17.20 12.94
N PRO A 435 10.49 15.93 12.54
CA PRO A 435 9.43 15.26 11.83
C PRO A 435 8.17 15.08 12.67
N VAL A 436 7.02 15.15 12.00
CA VAL A 436 5.71 14.75 12.57
C VAL A 436 5.57 13.22 12.57
N LEU A 437 6.14 12.55 11.57
CA LEU A 437 6.11 11.10 11.44
C LEU A 437 7.15 10.43 12.36
N PRO A 438 6.90 9.19 12.83
CA PRO A 438 7.89 8.43 13.59
C PRO A 438 9.20 8.25 12.82
N CYS A 439 10.33 8.32 13.53
CA CYS A 439 11.66 8.15 12.97
C CYS A 439 12.20 6.74 13.25
N SER A 440 13.01 6.20 12.34
CA SER A 440 13.66 4.90 12.54
C SER A 440 15.01 4.85 11.86
N SER A 441 16.07 4.62 12.63
CA SER A 441 17.42 4.42 12.08
C SER A 441 17.58 3.11 11.30
N ALA A 442 16.64 2.18 11.45
CA ALA A 442 16.66 0.89 10.76
C ALA A 442 16.26 1.00 9.28
N ASN A 443 15.47 2.02 8.91
CA ASN A 443 14.97 2.22 7.56
C ASN A 443 15.49 3.54 6.99
N GLN A 444 16.09 3.49 5.80
CA GLN A 444 16.55 4.68 5.11
C GLN A 444 15.39 5.35 4.37
N MET A 445 15.00 6.57 4.75
CA MET A 445 13.92 7.32 4.13
C MET A 445 14.20 8.81 4.13
N ILE A 446 14.34 9.39 2.94
CA ILE A 446 14.54 10.82 2.71
C ILE A 446 13.50 11.28 1.69
N THR A 447 12.76 12.32 2.01
CA THR A 447 11.87 13.04 1.10
C THR A 447 12.48 14.40 0.80
N PHE A 448 12.53 14.77 -0.48
CA PHE A 448 12.89 16.10 -0.94
C PHE A 448 11.65 16.85 -1.44
N TYR A 449 11.41 18.04 -0.91
CA TYR A 449 10.35 18.94 -1.37
C TYR A 449 10.92 19.96 -2.35
N PHE A 450 10.27 20.16 -3.49
CA PHE A 450 10.74 21.05 -4.55
C PHE A 450 9.93 22.34 -4.65
N ASP A 451 10.56 23.40 -5.19
CA ASP A 451 9.96 24.72 -5.38
C ASP A 451 8.71 24.72 -6.28
N ASN A 452 8.63 23.77 -7.20
CA ASN A 452 7.48 23.56 -8.08
C ASN A 452 6.32 22.78 -7.42
N GLY A 453 6.45 22.40 -6.14
CA GLY A 453 5.45 21.64 -5.39
C GLY A 453 5.52 20.12 -5.57
N CYS A 454 6.48 19.60 -6.33
CA CYS A 454 6.73 18.16 -6.39
C CYS A 454 7.47 17.66 -5.14
N GLU A 455 7.40 16.36 -4.91
CA GLU A 455 8.09 15.65 -3.83
C GLU A 455 8.79 14.40 -4.43
N MET A 456 9.95 14.01 -3.89
CA MET A 456 10.70 12.81 -4.30
C MET A 456 11.20 12.03 -3.10
#